data_AF-W9NNK9-F1
#
_entry.id   AF-W9NNK9-F1
#
_cell.length_a   1.000
_cell.length_b   1.000
_cell.length_c   1.000
_cell.angle_alpha   90.00
_cell.angle_beta   90.00
_cell.angle_gamma   90.00
#
_symmetry.space_group_name_H-M   'P 1'
#
loop_
_entity.id
_entity.type
_entity.pdbx_description
1 polymer ?
#
loop_
_entity_poly.entity_id
_entity_poly.type
_entity_poly.pdbx_seq_one_letter_code
_entity_poly.pdbx_strand_id
1 'polypeptide(L)'
;MKATEETTLTDTLEKNKRLVTWPPYGRVLTLNVKLLTAKLVQVLARHCLFALGGGFVFTYHTVPSMLEPAPKSIFGAQTGHHILGMNGVVPDERLAGERVKWAAQVKADLEAGDTENILEGSYTSLSHDEDMDLNKL
;
A
#
# COMPACT_ATOMS: atom_id res chain seq x y z
N MET A 1 -20.88 -13.66 8.71
CA MET A 1 -19.68 -12.86 9.07
C MET A 1 -19.16 -13.38 10.40
N LYS A 2 -17.87 -13.71 10.51
CA LYS A 2 -17.26 -13.91 11.83
C LYS A 2 -17.06 -12.54 12.47
N ALA A 3 -17.39 -12.40 13.75
CA ALA A 3 -17.15 -11.17 14.49
C ALA A 3 -15.64 -10.89 14.57
N THR A 4 -15.27 -9.62 14.56
CA THR A 4 -13.90 -9.20 14.85
C THR A 4 -13.59 -9.55 16.32
N GLU A 5 -12.65 -10.44 16.54
CA GLU A 5 -12.19 -10.85 17.87
C GLU A 5 -10.96 -10.02 18.27
N GLU A 6 -10.85 -9.64 19.54
CA GLU A 6 -9.62 -9.03 20.08
C GLU A 6 -8.43 -9.99 19.88
N THR A 7 -7.28 -9.43 19.51
CA THR A 7 -6.03 -10.17 19.30
C THR A 7 -4.92 -9.49 20.10
N THR A 8 -3.93 -10.24 20.55
CA THR A 8 -2.76 -9.64 21.20
C THR A 8 -1.78 -9.07 20.16
N LEU A 9 -0.90 -8.17 20.60
CA LEU A 9 0.21 -7.68 19.77
C LEU A 9 1.10 -8.85 19.31
N THR A 10 1.40 -9.79 20.20
CA THR A 10 2.18 -10.99 19.90
C THR A 10 1.52 -11.83 18.81
N ASP A 11 0.22 -12.11 18.93
CA ASP A 11 -0.51 -12.87 17.91
C ASP A 11 -0.55 -12.15 16.56
N THR A 12 -0.62 -10.81 16.58
CA THR A 12 -0.56 -9.99 15.38
C THR A 12 0.81 -10.09 14.70
N LEU A 13 1.89 -10.02 15.49
CA LEU A 13 3.26 -10.19 14.98
C LEU A 13 3.50 -11.61 14.44
N GLU A 14 2.99 -12.65 15.10
CA GLU A 14 3.07 -14.03 14.58
C GLU A 14 2.27 -14.21 13.28
N LYS A 15 1.08 -13.60 13.17
CA LYS A 15 0.32 -13.59 11.92
C LYS A 15 1.09 -12.89 10.80
N ASN A 16 1.81 -11.80 11.09
CA ASN A 16 2.63 -11.09 10.11
C ASN A 16 3.81 -11.92 9.58
N LYS A 17 4.34 -12.86 10.37
CA LYS A 17 5.35 -13.84 9.88
C LYS A 17 4.82 -14.77 8.78
N ARG A 18 3.50 -14.84 8.56
CA ARG A 18 2.92 -15.56 7.42
C ARG A 18 3.09 -14.82 6.10
N LEU A 19 3.34 -13.51 6.13
CA LEU A 19 3.53 -12.71 4.93
C LEU A 19 4.90 -12.96 4.30
N VAL A 20 5.95 -13.04 5.13
CA VAL A 20 7.33 -13.31 4.70
C VAL A 20 8.06 -14.15 5.75
N THR A 21 8.91 -15.07 5.30
CA THR A 21 9.71 -15.97 6.17
C THR A 21 11.06 -15.37 6.57
N TRP A 22 11.31 -14.11 6.23
CA TRP A 22 12.56 -13.39 6.42
C TRP A 22 12.33 -12.06 7.17
N PRO A 23 13.34 -11.52 7.87
CA PRO A 23 13.22 -10.23 8.55
C PRO A 23 12.93 -9.08 7.57
N PRO A 24 11.79 -8.37 7.69
CA PRO A 24 11.43 -7.34 6.73
C PRO A 24 12.13 -6.00 7.04
N TYR A 25 13.05 -5.57 6.18
CA TYR A 25 13.68 -4.25 6.26
C TYR A 25 13.10 -3.29 5.22
N GLY A 26 12.79 -2.05 5.62
CA GLY A 26 12.21 -1.01 4.76
C GLY A 26 10.77 -0.67 5.14
N ARG A 27 9.97 -0.20 4.17
CA ARG A 27 8.55 0.14 4.39
C ARG A 27 7.71 -0.09 3.14
N VAL A 28 6.41 -0.30 3.32
CA VAL A 28 5.43 -0.35 2.23
C VAL A 28 4.86 1.05 2.03
N LEU A 29 4.77 1.50 0.77
CA LEU A 29 4.05 2.72 0.43
C LEU A 29 2.72 2.32 -0.22
N THR A 30 1.65 3.04 0.06
CA THR A 30 0.33 2.73 -0.52
C THR A 30 -0.20 3.88 -1.38
N LEU A 31 -1.01 3.52 -2.37
CA LEU A 31 -1.70 4.45 -3.25
C LEU A 31 -3.12 3.96 -3.51
N ASN A 32 -4.10 4.80 -3.23
CA ASN A 32 -5.50 4.51 -3.53
C ASN A 32 -5.82 4.94 -4.96
N VAL A 33 -6.45 4.06 -5.73
CA VAL A 33 -6.87 4.33 -7.11
C VAL A 33 -8.32 3.92 -7.34
N LYS A 34 -9.05 4.64 -8.18
CA LYS A 34 -10.45 4.31 -8.51
C LYS A 34 -10.52 3.00 -9.30
N LEU A 35 -9.64 2.84 -10.30
CA LEU A 35 -9.60 1.72 -11.22
C LEU A 35 -8.17 1.27 -11.50
N LEU A 36 -7.96 -0.02 -11.76
CA LEU A 36 -6.71 -0.51 -12.33
C LEU A 36 -6.71 -0.29 -13.86
N THR A 37 -6.20 0.86 -14.30
CA THR A 37 -6.18 1.23 -15.72
C THR A 37 -4.98 0.61 -16.46
N ALA A 38 -5.08 0.51 -17.79
CA ALA A 38 -3.96 0.07 -18.62
C ALA A 38 -2.71 0.98 -18.47
N LYS A 39 -2.91 2.29 -18.22
CA LYS A 39 -1.81 3.23 -17.97
C LYS A 39 -1.05 2.85 -16.69
N LEU A 40 -1.75 2.62 -15.58
CA LEU A 40 -1.13 2.19 -14.33
C LEU A 40 -0.40 0.86 -14.49
N VAL A 41 -1.01 -0.12 -15.17
CA VAL A 41 -0.38 -1.42 -15.44
C VAL A 41 0.92 -1.24 -16.22
N GLN A 42 0.96 -0.33 -17.21
CA GLN A 42 2.19 -0.02 -17.95
C GLN A 42 3.27 0.60 -17.05
N VAL A 43 2.90 1.48 -16.12
CA VAL A 43 3.86 2.03 -15.14
C VAL A 43 4.42 0.92 -14.25
N LEU A 44 3.55 0.10 -13.65
CA LEU A 44 3.95 -1.01 -12.79
C LEU A 44 4.88 -1.99 -13.52
N ALA A 45 4.55 -2.34 -14.77
CA ALA A 45 5.33 -3.28 -15.57
C ALA A 45 6.76 -2.80 -15.81
N ARG A 46 6.99 -1.49 -16.03
CA ARG A 46 8.35 -0.94 -16.18
C ARG A 46 9.19 -1.14 -14.92
N HIS A 47 8.55 -1.03 -13.76
CA HIS A 47 9.23 -1.14 -12.47
C HIS A 47 9.44 -2.58 -11.99
N CYS A 48 8.70 -3.56 -12.54
CA CYS A 48 8.93 -4.98 -12.27
C CYS A 48 10.32 -5.45 -12.71
N LEU A 49 10.90 -4.87 -13.77
CA LEU A 49 12.19 -5.30 -14.33
C LEU A 49 13.40 -4.84 -13.50
N PHE A 50 13.23 -3.82 -12.65
CA PHE A 50 14.33 -3.14 -11.94
C PHE A 50 14.21 -3.22 -10.41
N ALA A 51 13.40 -4.15 -9.90
CA ALA A 51 13.16 -4.31 -8.48
C ALA A 51 14.37 -4.96 -7.77
N LEU A 52 15.33 -4.13 -7.34
CA LEU A 52 16.57 -4.55 -6.69
C LEU A 52 16.32 -5.38 -5.41
N GLY A 53 17.11 -6.44 -5.21
CA GLY A 53 16.97 -7.35 -4.06
C GLY A 53 15.92 -8.46 -4.22
N GLY A 54 15.18 -8.49 -5.34
CA GLY A 54 14.14 -9.49 -5.60
C GLY A 54 12.96 -9.41 -4.63
N GLY A 55 12.14 -10.47 -4.59
CA GLY A 55 11.08 -10.61 -3.59
C GLY A 55 9.74 -9.95 -3.93
N PHE A 56 8.98 -9.62 -2.89
CA PHE A 56 7.63 -9.08 -2.96
C PHE A 56 7.64 -7.65 -3.52
N VAL A 57 7.01 -7.41 -4.67
CA VAL A 57 7.12 -6.14 -5.40
C VAL A 57 5.88 -5.27 -5.24
N PHE A 58 4.71 -5.84 -5.50
CA PHE A 58 3.43 -5.12 -5.43
C PHE A 58 2.36 -5.92 -4.69
N THR A 59 1.51 -5.23 -3.93
CA THR A 59 0.22 -5.74 -3.46
C THR A 59 -0.93 -5.00 -4.12
N TYR A 60 -2.06 -5.69 -4.18
CA TYR A 60 -3.29 -5.12 -4.69
C TYR A 60 -4.46 -5.61 -3.83
N HIS A 61 -5.23 -4.67 -3.31
CA HIS A 61 -6.45 -4.95 -2.57
C HIS A 61 -7.62 -4.22 -3.21
N THR A 62 -8.73 -4.93 -3.44
CA THR A 62 -9.98 -4.30 -3.83
C THR A 62 -10.80 -4.03 -2.58
N VAL A 63 -11.15 -2.77 -2.36
CA VAL A 63 -12.01 -2.33 -1.28
C VAL A 63 -13.41 -2.14 -1.87
N PRO A 64 -14.37 -3.01 -1.56
CA PRO A 64 -15.74 -2.84 -2.03
C PRO A 64 -16.37 -1.60 -1.37
N SER A 65 -17.22 -0.89 -2.12
CA SER A 65 -18.06 0.16 -1.54
C SER A 65 -19.02 -0.50 -0.56
N MET A 66 -19.09 0.02 0.67
CA MET A 66 -20.25 -0.26 1.53
C MET A 66 -21.45 0.50 0.94
N LEU A 67 -22.62 -0.14 0.92
CA LEU A 67 -23.88 0.53 0.64
C LEU A 67 -24.10 1.60 1.73
N GLU A 68 -24.20 2.84 1.26
CA GLU A 68 -24.31 4.11 2.00
C GLU A 68 -23.04 4.63 2.70
N PRO A 69 -22.58 5.86 2.35
CA PRO A 69 -21.52 6.53 3.10
C PRO A 69 -21.97 6.77 4.54
N ALA A 70 -21.26 6.16 5.49
CA ALA A 70 -21.53 6.42 6.91
C ALA A 70 -21.20 7.90 7.20
N PRO A 71 -22.14 8.70 7.76
CA PRO A 71 -21.97 10.15 7.92
C PRO A 71 -20.83 10.59 8.87
N LYS A 72 -20.06 9.65 9.43
CA LYS A 72 -18.91 9.88 10.33
C LYS A 72 -17.76 8.88 10.12
N SER A 73 -17.51 8.46 8.87
CA SER A 73 -16.35 7.58 8.61
C SER A 73 -15.05 8.38 8.61
N ILE A 74 -14.09 7.96 9.43
CA ILE A 74 -12.68 8.45 9.43
C ILE A 74 -11.87 7.91 8.24
N PHE A 75 -12.44 7.00 7.44
CA PHE A 75 -11.80 6.45 6.26
C PHE A 75 -12.17 7.32 5.04
N GLY A 76 -11.16 7.94 4.42
CA GLY A 76 -11.32 8.95 3.37
C GLY A 76 -11.96 8.45 2.06
N ALA A 77 -11.79 7.17 1.71
CA ALA A 77 -12.37 6.60 0.49
C ALA A 77 -13.64 5.79 0.82
N GLN A 78 -14.80 6.43 0.64
CA GLN A 78 -16.13 5.82 0.87
C GLN A 78 -16.74 5.19 -0.40
N THR A 79 -15.96 5.13 -1.47
CA THR A 79 -16.33 4.51 -2.75
C THR A 79 -15.55 3.21 -2.93
N GLY A 80 -16.06 2.32 -3.78
CA GLY A 80 -15.30 1.14 -4.20
C GLY A 80 -14.00 1.58 -4.88
N HIS A 81 -12.87 1.14 -4.38
CA HIS A 81 -11.55 1.54 -4.86
C HIS A 81 -10.54 0.41 -4.70
N HIS A 82 -9.31 0.66 -5.15
CA HIS A 82 -8.21 -0.27 -5.02
C HIS A 82 -7.05 0.37 -4.26
N ILE A 83 -6.41 -0.43 -3.42
CA ILE A 83 -5.19 -0.06 -2.71
C ILE A 83 -4.03 -0.79 -3.39
N LEU A 84 -3.13 -0.02 -4.00
CA LEU A 84 -1.86 -0.50 -4.52
C LEU A 84 -0.80 -0.34 -3.43
N GLY A 85 -0.07 -1.41 -3.12
CA GLY A 85 1.09 -1.34 -2.24
C GLY A 85 2.38 -1.52 -3.04
N MET A 86 3.30 -0.59 -2.88
CA MET A 86 4.67 -0.64 -3.39
C MET A 86 5.56 -1.15 -2.27
N ASN A 87 6.00 -2.40 -2.38
CA ASN A 87 6.72 -3.07 -1.31
C ASN A 87 8.19 -2.67 -1.34
N GLY A 88 8.50 -1.61 -0.59
CA GLY A 88 9.83 -1.12 -0.32
C GLY A 88 10.62 -2.01 0.66
N VAL A 89 10.26 -3.29 0.77
CA VAL A 89 10.71 -4.21 1.82
C VAL A 89 11.58 -5.32 1.23
N VAL A 90 12.73 -5.59 1.85
CA VAL A 90 13.73 -6.58 1.40
C VAL A 90 14.37 -7.33 2.58
N PRO A 91 14.90 -8.55 2.36
CA PRO A 91 15.54 -9.33 3.41
C PRO A 91 16.95 -8.84 3.78
N ASP A 92 17.59 -8.05 2.90
CA ASP A 92 18.92 -7.48 3.15
C ASP A 92 18.78 -6.02 3.58
N GLU A 93 19.08 -5.74 4.84
CA GLU A 93 19.03 -4.40 5.44
C GLU A 93 19.84 -3.37 4.64
N ARG A 94 20.96 -3.78 4.03
CA ARG A 94 21.84 -2.88 3.25
C ARG A 94 21.14 -2.34 2.01
N LEU A 95 20.14 -3.05 1.49
CA LEU A 95 19.38 -2.67 0.30
C LEU A 95 18.09 -1.90 0.65
N ALA A 96 17.70 -1.86 1.94
CA ALA A 96 16.41 -1.33 2.36
C ALA A 96 16.22 0.14 1.94
N GLY A 97 17.24 0.98 2.10
CA GLY A 97 17.17 2.39 1.71
C GLY A 97 16.93 2.59 0.21
N GLU A 98 17.63 1.84 -0.64
CA GLU A 98 17.43 1.90 -2.09
C GLU A 98 16.08 1.34 -2.51
N ARG A 99 15.63 0.28 -1.83
CA ARG A 99 14.32 -0.32 -2.07
C ARG A 99 13.17 0.62 -1.73
N VAL A 100 13.28 1.37 -0.63
CA VAL A 100 12.29 2.41 -0.28
C VAL A 100 12.29 3.54 -1.30
N LYS A 101 13.46 3.98 -1.78
CA LYS A 101 13.55 4.98 -2.86
C LYS A 101 12.92 4.50 -4.16
N TRP A 102 13.15 3.24 -4.53
CA TRP A 102 12.46 2.62 -5.67
C TRP A 102 10.94 2.68 -5.49
N ALA A 103 10.41 2.25 -4.33
CA ALA A 103 8.97 2.26 -4.08
C ALA A 103 8.37 3.67 -4.11
N ALA A 104 9.10 4.67 -3.61
CA ALA A 104 8.72 6.09 -3.72
C ALA A 104 8.70 6.58 -5.18
N GLN A 105 9.68 6.18 -5.99
CA GLN A 105 9.70 6.50 -7.42
C GLN A 105 8.53 5.86 -8.16
N VAL A 106 8.21 4.59 -7.88
CA VAL A 106 7.02 3.93 -8.46
C VAL A 106 5.76 4.71 -8.12
N LYS A 107 5.61 5.12 -6.85
CA LYS A 107 4.47 5.92 -6.39
C LYS A 107 4.35 7.22 -7.18
N ALA A 108 5.44 7.99 -7.28
CA ALA A 108 5.46 9.24 -8.01
C ALA A 108 5.10 9.06 -9.50
N ASP A 109 5.61 8.02 -10.14
CA ASP A 109 5.32 7.71 -11.54
C ASP A 109 3.84 7.31 -11.75
N LEU A 110 3.23 6.60 -10.80
CA LEU A 110 1.81 6.26 -10.85
C LEU A 110 0.94 7.50 -10.68
N GLU A 111 1.28 8.38 -9.74
CA GLU A 111 0.58 9.64 -9.49
C GLU A 111 0.64 10.59 -10.70
N ALA A 112 1.80 10.67 -11.36
CA ALA A 112 1.99 11.45 -12.57
C ALA A 112 1.34 10.80 -13.81
N GLY A 113 1.25 9.47 -13.86
CA GLY A 113 0.76 8.72 -15.02
C GLY A 113 -0.76 8.68 -15.18
N ASP A 114 -1.51 8.87 -14.09
CA ASP A 114 -2.97 8.76 -14.10
C ASP A 114 -3.64 9.58 -12.97
N THR A 115 -3.32 10.88 -12.90
CA THR A 115 -3.69 11.76 -11.77
C THR A 115 -5.19 11.77 -11.45
N GLU A 116 -6.08 11.74 -12.45
CA GLU A 116 -7.54 11.74 -12.25
C GLU A 116 -8.08 10.46 -11.61
N ASN A 117 -7.30 9.38 -11.69
CA ASN A 117 -7.62 8.07 -11.14
C ASN A 117 -7.13 7.90 -9.69
N ILE A 118 -6.29 8.81 -9.20
CA ILE A 118 -5.76 8.78 -7.83
C ILE A 118 -6.83 9.26 -6.85
N LEU A 119 -6.97 8.55 -5.74
CA LEU A 119 -7.77 8.97 -4.61
C LEU A 119 -6.86 9.51 -3.52
N GLU A 120 -7.29 10.61 -2.90
CA GLU A 120 -6.59 11.19 -1.77
C GLU A 120 -6.63 10.25 -0.55
N GLY A 121 -5.54 10.24 0.21
CA GLY A 121 -5.36 9.40 1.38
C GLY A 121 -4.61 8.11 1.10
N SER A 122 -4.02 7.55 2.16
CA SER A 122 -3.24 6.32 2.14
C SER A 122 -3.88 5.28 3.07
N TYR A 123 -3.52 4.00 2.92
CA TYR A 123 -4.03 2.97 3.82
C TYR A 123 -3.37 3.09 5.19
N THR A 124 -4.08 3.72 6.14
CA THR A 124 -3.57 4.17 7.44
C THR A 124 -2.79 3.13 8.23
N SER A 125 -3.17 1.84 8.16
CA SER A 125 -2.45 0.78 8.87
C SER A 125 -1.06 0.45 8.31
N LEU A 126 -0.74 0.94 7.11
CA LEU A 126 0.57 0.76 6.45
C LEU A 126 1.26 2.09 6.15
N SER A 127 0.63 3.23 6.48
CA SER A 127 1.20 4.54 6.27
C SER A 127 2.08 4.94 7.45
N HIS A 128 3.19 5.62 7.16
CA HIS A 128 3.95 6.34 8.18
C HIS A 128 3.34 7.74 8.36
N ASP A 129 3.54 8.37 9.52
CA ASP A 129 3.13 9.76 9.79
C ASP A 129 3.52 10.75 8.67
N GLU A 130 4.67 10.53 8.01
CA GLU A 130 5.16 11.35 6.89
C GLU A 130 4.32 11.20 5.61
N ASP A 131 3.63 10.07 5.45
CA ASP A 131 2.81 9.70 4.29
C ASP A 131 1.31 9.98 4.54
N MET A 132 0.99 10.67 5.65
CA MET A 132 -0.36 11.00 6.08
C MET A 132 -0.53 12.51 6.23
N ASP A 133 -1.58 13.07 5.63
CA ASP A 133 -2.04 14.40 5.99
C ASP A 133 -2.88 14.30 7.27
N LEU A 134 -2.20 14.38 8.42
CA LEU A 134 -2.83 14.28 9.75
C LEU A 134 -3.88 15.38 10.01
N ASN A 135 -3.89 16.45 9.21
CA ASN A 135 -4.91 17.50 9.32
C ASN A 135 -6.24 17.13 8.66
N LYS A 136 -6.29 16.01 7.94
CA LYS A 136 -7.47 15.52 7.21
C LYS A 136 -8.10 14.26 7.83
N LEU A 137 -7.64 13.85 9.02
CA LEU A 137 -8.25 12.78 9.83
C LEU A 137 -9.41 13.29 10.69
#